data_AF-A0A1C3MWP7-F1
#
_entry.id   AF-A0A1C3MWP7-F1
#
_cell.length_a   1.000
_cell.length_b   1.000
_cell.length_c   1.000
_cell.angle_alpha   90.00
_cell.angle_beta   90.00
_cell.angle_gamma   90.00
#
_symmetry.space_group_name_H-M   'P 1'
#
loop_
_entity.id
_entity.type
_entity.pdbx_description
1 polymer ?
#
loop_
_entity_poly.entity_id
_entity_poly.type
_entity_poly.pdbx_seq_one_letter_code
_entity_poly.pdbx_strand_id
1 'polypeptide(L)'
;MHVHIRHYEEAGLIVPSARSEGGFRLYTEPDLDRLAVVKRMKPLGFTLDEMRDLLAVLDALGTATGPDRDMLLDRLGMFHTAAATRVAALRDQLAVAEGVADTPRAKLDHHGGPAA
;
A
#
# COMPACT_ATOMS: atom_id res chain seq x y z
N MET A 1 2.01 -8.31 -9.95
CA MET A 1 2.76 -7.21 -10.58
C MET A 1 3.87 -6.76 -9.62
N HIS A 2 5.12 -7.15 -9.85
CA HIS A 2 6.25 -6.68 -9.04
C HIS A 2 6.59 -5.24 -9.46
N VAL A 3 6.31 -4.26 -8.60
CA VAL A 3 6.73 -2.87 -8.85
C VAL A 3 8.17 -2.75 -8.37
N HIS A 4 9.08 -2.43 -9.30
CA HIS A 4 10.50 -2.25 -9.02
C HIS A 4 10.72 -0.98 -8.19
N ILE A 5 11.63 -1.03 -7.21
CA ILE A 5 11.99 0.11 -6.34
C ILE A 5 12.31 1.39 -7.14
N ARG A 6 12.88 1.24 -8.33
CA ARG A 6 13.19 2.33 -9.28
C ARG A 6 11.98 3.21 -9.59
N HIS A 7 10.79 2.63 -9.76
CA HIS A 7 9.58 3.40 -10.05
C HIS A 7 9.25 4.38 -8.92
N TYR A 8 9.46 3.98 -7.67
CA TYR A 8 9.25 4.84 -6.51
C TYR A 8 10.36 5.88 -6.34
N GLU A 9 11.58 5.59 -6.79
CA GLU A 9 12.65 6.60 -6.85
C GLU A 9 12.42 7.65 -7.94
N GLU A 10 11.98 7.23 -9.12
CA GLU A 10 11.63 8.13 -10.23
C GLU A 10 10.45 9.04 -9.82
N ALA A 11 9.52 8.49 -9.04
CA ALA A 11 8.47 9.27 -8.39
C ALA A 11 8.98 10.08 -7.19
N GLY A 12 10.25 10.01 -6.79
CA GLY A 12 10.80 10.74 -5.64
C GLY A 12 10.20 10.37 -4.28
N LEU A 13 9.59 9.18 -4.16
CA LEU A 13 9.02 8.67 -2.91
C LEU A 13 10.08 8.00 -2.04
N ILE A 14 11.10 7.41 -2.66
CA ILE A 14 12.21 6.73 -2.00
C ILE A 14 13.50 7.30 -2.57
N VAL A 15 14.41 7.73 -1.70
CA VAL A 15 15.74 8.20 -2.07
C VAL A 15 16.75 7.32 -1.35
N PRO A 16 17.71 6.69 -2.05
CA PRO A 16 18.74 5.92 -1.38
C PRO A 16 19.59 6.85 -0.51
N SER A 17 19.76 6.49 0.76
CA SER A 17 20.58 7.27 1.71
C SER A 17 22.02 7.47 1.25
N ALA A 18 22.59 6.53 0.49
CA ALA A 18 23.94 6.64 -0.04
C ALA A 18 24.12 5.88 -1.35
N ARG A 19 25.28 6.11 -1.97
CA ARG A 19 25.80 5.27 -3.05
C ARG A 19 27.17 4.74 -2.65
N SER A 20 27.45 3.47 -2.96
CA SER A 20 28.80 2.93 -2.79
C SER A 20 29.78 3.52 -3.80
N GLU A 21 31.08 3.31 -3.59
CA GLU A 21 32.12 3.74 -4.53
C GLU A 21 31.92 3.15 -5.95
N GLY A 22 31.32 1.96 -6.06
CA GLY A 22 30.96 1.34 -7.33
C GLY A 22 29.63 1.82 -7.93
N GLY A 23 28.98 2.84 -7.35
CA GLY A 23 27.72 3.41 -7.84
C GLY A 23 26.44 2.65 -7.46
N PHE A 24 26.54 1.61 -6.62
CA PHE A 24 25.38 0.86 -6.14
C PHE A 24 24.58 1.67 -5.13
N ARG A 25 23.25 1.55 -5.17
CA ARG A 25 22.35 2.21 -4.22
C ARG A 25 22.43 1.52 -2.86
N LEU A 26 22.60 2.31 -1.81
CA LEU A 26 22.61 1.84 -0.43
C LEU A 26 21.38 2.43 0.28
N TYR A 27 20.55 1.54 0.82
CA TYR A 27 19.36 1.90 1.57
C TYR A 27 19.59 1.64 3.04
N THR A 28 19.24 2.62 3.87
CA THR A 28 19.22 2.46 5.32
C THR A 28 17.87 1.90 5.78
N GLU A 29 17.78 1.52 7.04
CA GLU A 29 16.52 1.03 7.62
C GLU A 29 15.35 2.03 7.48
N PRO A 30 15.54 3.35 7.69
CA PRO A 30 14.52 4.36 7.37
C PRO A 30 14.03 4.36 5.92
N ASP A 31 14.91 4.09 4.95
CA ASP A 31 14.53 4.01 3.54
C ASP A 31 13.64 2.79 3.28
N LEU A 32 13.93 1.67 3.97
CA LEU A 32 13.16 0.44 3.88
C LEU A 32 11.79 0.58 4.53
N ASP A 33 11.70 1.29 5.66
CA ASP A 33 10.43 1.59 6.31
C ASP A 33 9.51 2.43 5.43
N ARG A 34 10.07 3.49 4.81
CA ARG A 34 9.34 4.27 3.80
C ARG A 34 8.85 3.41 2.65
N LEU A 35 9.71 2.54 2.12
CA LEU A 35 9.35 1.64 1.04
C LEU A 35 8.23 0.68 1.46
N ALA A 36 8.24 0.21 2.70
CA ALA A 36 7.19 -0.65 3.24
C ALA A 36 5.84 0.07 3.31
N VAL A 37 5.81 1.35 3.70
CA VAL A 37 4.59 2.17 3.68
C VAL A 37 4.05 2.29 2.26
N VAL A 38 4.87 2.73 1.31
CA VAL A 38 4.48 2.90 -0.10
C VAL A 38 3.94 1.59 -0.70
N LYS A 39 4.61 0.46 -0.42
CA LYS A 39 4.17 -0.87 -0.87
C LYS A 39 2.82 -1.28 -0.31
N ARG A 40 2.49 -0.94 0.93
CA ARG A 40 1.19 -1.25 1.55
C ARG A 40 0.06 -0.37 1.02
N MET A 41 0.37 0.85 0.59
CA MET A 41 -0.62 1.76 0.00
C MET A 41 -1.01 1.34 -1.43
N LYS A 42 -0.09 0.74 -2.20
CA LYS A 42 -0.33 0.44 -3.62
C LYS A 42 -1.52 -0.49 -3.88
N PRO A 43 -1.71 -1.62 -3.16
CA PRO A 43 -2.88 -2.49 -3.33
C PRO A 43 -4.21 -1.80 -3.00
N LEU A 44 -4.17 -0.78 -2.14
CA LEU A 44 -5.35 0.01 -1.79
C LEU A 44 -5.68 1.07 -2.85
N GLY A 45 -4.91 1.20 -3.94
CA GLY A 45 -5.23 2.12 -5.02
C GLY A 45 -4.91 3.59 -4.74
N PHE A 46 -4.08 3.89 -3.72
CA PHE A 46 -3.56 5.24 -3.54
C PHE A 46 -2.73 5.69 -4.75
N THR A 47 -2.76 6.99 -5.04
CA THR A 47 -1.92 7.62 -6.08
C THR A 47 -0.51 7.88 -5.56
N LEU A 48 0.43 8.17 -6.47
CA LEU A 48 1.80 8.56 -6.07
C LEU A 48 1.81 9.85 -5.24
N ASP A 49 0.90 10.78 -5.52
CA ASP A 49 0.79 12.05 -4.78
C ASP A 49 0.23 11.82 -3.37
N GLU A 50 -0.81 10.99 -3.22
CA GLU A 50 -1.31 10.62 -1.90
C GLU A 50 -0.25 9.86 -1.06
N MET A 51 0.56 9.03 -1.71
CA MET A 51 1.70 8.37 -1.05
C MET A 51 2.74 9.39 -0.58
N ARG A 52 3.05 10.38 -1.42
CA ARG A 52 4.00 11.46 -1.07
C ARG A 52 3.51 12.27 0.12
N ASP A 53 2.23 12.64 0.09
CA ASP A 53 1.61 13.41 1.16
C ASP A 53 1.63 12.65 2.48
N LEU A 54 1.32 11.34 2.48
CA LEU A 54 1.40 10.55 3.70
C LEU A 54 2.84 10.48 4.24
N LEU A 55 3.83 10.25 3.37
CA LEU A 55 5.23 10.23 3.79
C LEU A 55 5.65 11.58 4.41
N ALA A 56 5.25 12.70 3.79
CA ALA A 56 5.53 14.04 4.32
C ALA A 56 4.88 14.28 5.70
N VAL A 57 3.65 13.79 5.90
CA VAL A 57 2.97 13.86 7.20
C VAL A 57 3.73 13.06 8.26
N LEU A 58 4.17 11.84 7.94
CA LEU A 58 4.92 10.99 8.86
C LEU A 58 6.28 11.61 9.23
N ASP A 59 6.95 12.23 8.27
CA ASP A 59 8.21 12.93 8.49
C ASP A 59 8.05 14.12 9.42
N ALA A 60 7.06 14.96 9.15
CA ALA A 60 6.76 16.13 9.97
C ALA A 60 6.35 15.73 11.40
N LEU A 61 5.60 14.63 11.57
CA LEU A 61 5.22 14.12 12.89
C LEU A 61 6.41 13.70 13.76
N GLY A 62 7.54 13.34 13.15
CA GLY A 62 8.76 12.98 13.86
C GLY A 62 9.37 14.14 14.66
N THR A 63 9.11 15.38 14.26
CA THR A 63 9.69 16.59 14.87
C THR A 63 8.65 17.60 15.36
N ALA A 64 7.38 17.49 14.95
CA ALA A 64 6.32 18.42 15.30
C ALA A 64 5.91 18.36 16.78
N THR A 65 5.61 19.54 17.33
CA THR A 65 5.14 19.74 18.71
C THR A 65 3.98 20.74 18.76
N GLY A 66 3.16 20.67 19.82
CA GLY A 66 2.05 21.62 20.01
C GLY A 66 1.00 21.55 18.90
N PRO A 67 0.37 22.68 18.54
CA PRO A 67 -0.74 22.73 17.58
C PRO A 67 -0.43 22.14 16.20
N ASP A 68 0.81 22.27 15.73
CA ASP A 68 1.24 21.71 14.44
C ASP A 68 1.16 20.18 14.44
N ARG A 69 1.45 19.56 15.60
CA ARG A 69 1.34 18.10 15.76
C ARG A 69 -0.11 17.66 15.66
N ASP A 70 -1.04 18.40 16.26
CA ASP A 70 -2.47 18.06 16.25
C ASP A 70 -3.01 18.10 14.80
N MET A 71 -2.66 19.13 14.03
CA MET A 71 -3.03 19.22 12.61
C MET A 71 -2.49 18.05 11.78
N LEU A 72 -1.26 17.62 12.04
CA LEU A 72 -0.66 16.48 11.34
C LEU A 72 -1.32 15.15 11.75
N LEU A 73 -1.73 14.99 13.01
CA LEU A 73 -2.47 13.83 13.48
C LEU A 73 -3.87 13.77 12.85
N ASP A 74 -4.56 14.90 12.72
CA ASP A 74 -5.83 14.99 12.00
C ASP A 74 -5.65 14.58 10.54
N ARG A 75 -4.61 15.10 9.88
CA ARG A 75 -4.30 14.72 8.49
C ARG A 75 -3.98 13.24 8.36
N LEU A 76 -3.24 12.65 9.30
CA LEU A 76 -2.98 11.21 9.36
C LEU A 76 -4.29 10.42 9.55
N GLY A 77 -5.22 10.93 10.37
CA GLY A 77 -6.56 10.37 10.53
C GLY A 77 -7.38 10.34 9.23
N MET A 78 -7.23 11.34 8.37
CA MET A 78 -7.84 11.33 7.03
C MET A 78 -7.29 10.17 6.17
N PHE A 79 -5.98 9.94 6.19
CA PHE A 79 -5.37 8.81 5.47
C PHE A 79 -5.82 7.46 6.02
N HIS A 80 -5.94 7.33 7.34
CA HIS A 80 -6.48 6.13 7.98
C HIS A 80 -7.91 5.84 7.49
N THR A 81 -8.78 6.85 7.53
CA THR A 81 -10.17 6.73 7.06
C THR A 81 -10.22 6.33 5.58
N ALA A 82 -9.42 6.98 4.74
CA ALA A 82 -9.35 6.69 3.32
C ALA A 82 -8.83 5.25 3.05
N ALA A 83 -7.87 4.77 3.83
CA ALA A 83 -7.40 3.38 3.75
C ALA A 83 -8.49 2.40 4.17
N ALA A 84 -9.20 2.67 5.28
CA ALA A 84 -10.28 1.82 5.77
C ALA A 84 -11.42 1.66 4.75
N THR A 85 -11.84 2.76 4.12
CA THR A 85 -12.85 2.75 3.04
C THR A 85 -12.42 1.87 1.87
N ARG A 86 -11.16 2.00 1.43
CA ARG A 86 -10.65 1.22 0.29
C ARG A 86 -10.47 -0.26 0.64
N VAL A 87 -10.09 -0.58 1.87
CA VAL A 87 -10.08 -1.96 2.38
C VAL A 87 -11.48 -2.56 2.37
N ALA A 88 -12.50 -1.81 2.82
CA ALA A 88 -13.89 -2.27 2.77
C ALA A 88 -14.32 -2.57 1.33
N ALA A 89 -14.06 -1.66 0.39
CA ALA A 89 -14.36 -1.87 -1.02
C ALA A 89 -13.65 -3.10 -1.61
N LEU A 90 -12.38 -3.34 -1.25
CA LEU A 90 -11.66 -4.55 -1.68
C LEU A 90 -12.26 -5.84 -1.10
N ARG A 91 -12.78 -5.81 0.13
CA ARG A 91 -13.49 -6.96 0.72
C ARG A 91 -14.79 -7.25 -0.02
N ASP A 92 -15.53 -6.22 -0.39
CA ASP A 92 -16.77 -6.38 -1.17
C ASP A 92 -16.45 -6.97 -2.56
N GLN A 93 -15.39 -6.48 -3.22
CA GLN A 93 -14.91 -7.04 -4.49
C GLN A 93 -14.47 -8.50 -4.35
N LEU A 94 -13.78 -8.84 -3.26
CA LEU A 94 -13.38 -10.22 -2.98
C LEU A 94 -14.60 -11.12 -2.83
N ALA A 95 -15.60 -10.71 -2.05
CA ALA A 95 -16.82 -11.50 -1.85
C ALA A 95 -17.56 -11.77 -3.17
N VAL A 96 -17.64 -10.78 -4.06
CA VAL A 96 -18.21 -10.95 -5.41
C VAL A 96 -17.39 -11.94 -6.23
N ALA A 97 -16.06 -11.82 -6.23
CA ALA A 97 -15.17 -12.69 -6.99
C ALA A 97 -15.23 -14.15 -6.51
N GLU A 98 -15.28 -14.36 -5.19
CA GLU A 98 -15.43 -15.69 -4.58
C GLU A 98 -16.77 -16.34 -4.98
N GLY A 99 -17.87 -15.58 -4.96
CA GLY A 99 -19.17 -16.09 -5.43
C GLY A 99 -19.16 -16.53 -6.90
N VAL A 100 -18.42 -15.83 -7.76
CA VAL A 100 -18.22 -16.25 -9.16
C VAL A 100 -17.41 -17.54 -9.22
N ALA A 101 -16.36 -17.69 -8.41
CA ALA A 101 -15.52 -18.89 -8.38
C ALA A 101 -16.26 -20.13 -7.86
N ASP A 102 -17.20 -19.96 -6.92
CA ASP A 102 -18.03 -21.05 -6.40
C ASP A 102 -19.08 -21.55 -7.40
N THR A 103 -19.50 -20.71 -8.35
CA THR A 103 -20.53 -21.07 -9.33
C THR A 103 -20.12 -22.25 -10.24
N PRO A 104 -18.91 -22.27 -10.84
CA PRO A 104 -18.39 -23.45 -11.53
C PRO A 104 -18.23 -24.67 -10.62
N ARG A 105 -17.82 -24.49 -9.36
CA ARG A 105 -17.64 -25.59 -8.40
C ARG A 105 -18.95 -26.31 -8.11
N ALA A 106 -20.01 -25.55 -7.83
CA ALA A 106 -21.35 -26.10 -7.64
C ALA A 106 -21.85 -26.86 -8.89
N LYS A 107 -21.49 -26.40 -10.10
CA LYS A 107 -21.83 -27.10 -11.35
C LYS A 107 -21.03 -28.40 -11.54
N LEU A 108 -19.74 -28.41 -11.18
CA LEU A 108 -18.92 -29.62 -11.23
C LEU A 108 -19.44 -30.68 -10.26
N ASP A 109 -19.80 -30.29 -9.03
CA ASP A 109 -20.35 -31.19 -8.02
C ASP A 109 -21.70 -31.78 -8.46
N HIS A 110 -22.53 -30.99 -9.16
CA HIS A 110 -23.82 -31.45 -9.69
C HIS A 110 -23.70 -32.41 -10.88
N HIS A 111 -22.68 -32.23 -11.74
CA HIS A 111 -22.46 -33.07 -12.92
C HIS A 111 -21.47 -34.24 -12.70
N GLY A 112 -20.75 -34.26 -11.58
CA GLY A 112 -19.76 -35.28 -11.21
C GLY A 112 -20.29 -36.41 -10.32
N GLY A 113 -21.57 -36.79 -10.44
CA GLY A 113 -22.16 -37.90 -9.69
C GLY A 113 -21.28 -39.17 -9.71
N PRO A 114 -21.32 -40.00 -8.64
CA PRO A 114 -20.32 -41.03 -8.38
C PRO A 114 -20.20 -41.98 -9.56
N ALA A 115 -18.98 -42.17 -10.05
CA ALA A 115 -18.65 -43.26 -10.94
C ALA A 115 -19.11 -44.57 -10.29
N ALA A 116 -20.07 -45.23 -10.94
CA ALA A 116 -20.53 -46.58 -10.61
C ALA A 116 -19.40 -47.60 -10.73
#